data_AF-A0A841R6V0-F1
#
_entry.id   AF-A0A841R6V0-F1
#
_cell.length_a   1.000
_cell.length_b   1.000
_cell.length_c   1.000
_cell.angle_alpha   90.00
_cell.angle_beta   90.00
_cell.angle_gamma   90.00
#
_symmetry.space_group_name_H-M   'P 1'
#
loop_
_entity.id
_entity.type
_entity.pdbx_description
1 polymer ?
#
loop_
_entity_poly.entity_id
_entity_poly.type
_entity_poly.pdbx_seq_one_letter_code
_entity_poly.pdbx_strand_id
1 'polypeptide(L)'
;MAKKAERALNEEQLEQVQELLKGFNEYQVFEIISGLRTCDANVSIYANTKYRDNQMRQIRFGLEKGVDVSCYADPKFKWKQMWQIREGLESGVDVSIYADPKFSDLQMNAIRIGLVKGLDAASYADPEIGSFEMKQIRESMEEAASK
;
A
#
# COMPACT_ATOMS: atom_id res chain seq x y z
N MET A 1 15.53 20.00 -29.58
CA MET A 1 14.68 19.01 -28.87
C MET A 1 15.20 17.62 -29.21
N ALA A 2 15.85 16.94 -28.27
CA ALA A 2 16.37 15.59 -28.49
C ALA A 2 15.21 14.59 -28.39
N LYS A 3 14.85 13.95 -29.51
CA LYS A 3 14.00 12.76 -29.50
C LYS A 3 14.75 11.68 -28.74
N LYS A 4 14.27 11.29 -27.55
CA LYS A 4 14.77 10.11 -26.85
C LYS A 4 14.51 8.92 -27.77
N ALA A 5 15.56 8.36 -28.37
CA ALA A 5 15.45 7.19 -29.21
C ALA A 5 15.15 5.99 -28.31
N GLU A 6 13.92 5.49 -28.40
CA GLU A 6 13.52 4.23 -27.77
C GLU A 6 14.21 3.10 -28.54
N ARG A 7 15.29 2.56 -27.97
CA ARG A 7 16.03 1.45 -28.59
C ARG A 7 15.23 0.18 -28.34
N ALA A 8 14.75 -0.46 -29.40
CA ALA A 8 14.07 -1.74 -29.31
C ALA A 8 14.98 -2.80 -28.66
N LEU A 9 14.37 -3.69 -27.87
CA LEU A 9 15.05 -4.85 -27.28
C LEU A 9 15.50 -5.82 -28.39
N ASN A 10 16.65 -6.46 -28.21
CA ASN A 10 17.09 -7.56 -29.08
C ASN A 10 16.43 -8.90 -28.66
N GLU A 11 16.60 -9.95 -29.46
CA GLU A 11 15.98 -11.28 -29.21
C GLU A 11 16.39 -11.87 -27.86
N GLU A 12 17.67 -11.79 -27.50
CA GLU A 12 18.18 -12.29 -26.20
C GLU A 12 17.54 -11.54 -25.01
N GLN A 13 17.39 -10.22 -25.12
CA GLN A 13 16.73 -9.39 -24.11
C GLN A 13 15.23 -9.71 -24.03
N LEU A 14 14.58 -9.96 -25.16
CA LEU A 14 13.19 -10.39 -25.23
C LEU A 14 12.99 -11.74 -24.54
N GLU A 15 13.88 -12.72 -24.78
CA GLU A 15 13.85 -14.02 -24.11
C GLU A 15 14.08 -13.90 -22.59
N GLN A 16 15.07 -13.11 -22.16
CA GLN A 16 15.32 -12.85 -20.74
C GLN A 16 14.11 -12.21 -20.04
N VAL A 17 13.44 -11.26 -20.71
CA VAL A 17 12.20 -10.65 -20.21
C VAL A 17 11.07 -11.68 -20.14
N GLN A 18 10.89 -12.50 -21.17
CA GLN A 18 9.85 -13.54 -21.17
C GLN A 18 10.07 -14.57 -20.07
N GLU A 19 11.31 -15.00 -19.85
CA GLU A 19 11.66 -15.94 -18.78
C GLU A 19 11.40 -15.37 -17.40
N LEU A 20 11.73 -14.08 -17.18
CA LEU A 20 11.47 -13.38 -15.93
C LEU A 20 9.97 -13.26 -15.63
N LEU A 21 9.14 -13.16 -16.66
CA LEU A 21 7.70 -12.99 -16.52
C LEU A 21 6.90 -14.30 -16.39
N LYS A 22 7.49 -15.48 -16.62
CA LYS A 22 6.79 -16.78 -16.58
C LYS A 22 6.02 -17.07 -15.29
N GLY A 23 6.50 -16.56 -14.15
CA GLY A 23 5.86 -16.77 -12.84
C GLY A 23 4.69 -15.82 -12.55
N PHE A 24 4.46 -14.83 -13.40
CA PHE A 24 3.49 -13.76 -13.15
C PHE A 24 2.23 -13.93 -14.00
N ASN A 25 1.08 -13.65 -13.42
CA ASN A 25 -0.16 -13.51 -14.19
C ASN A 25 -0.21 -12.15 -14.91
N GLU A 26 -1.13 -12.02 -15.87
CA GLU A 26 -1.28 -10.82 -16.70
C GLU A 26 -1.42 -9.52 -15.89
N TYR A 27 -2.11 -9.57 -14.74
CA TYR A 27 -2.32 -8.41 -13.88
C TYR A 27 -1.05 -8.05 -13.10
N GLN A 28 -0.27 -9.03 -12.66
CA GLN A 28 1.03 -8.77 -12.04
C GLN A 28 2.02 -8.18 -13.07
N VAL A 29 2.04 -8.73 -14.29
CA VAL A 29 2.83 -8.19 -15.41
C VAL A 29 2.42 -6.75 -15.72
N PHE A 30 1.11 -6.46 -15.74
CA PHE A 30 0.60 -5.10 -15.92
C PHE A 30 1.14 -4.13 -14.85
N GLU A 31 1.18 -4.52 -13.58
CA GLU A 31 1.71 -3.67 -12.51
C GLU A 31 3.24 -3.49 -12.63
N ILE A 32 3.99 -4.51 -13.06
CA ILE A 32 5.44 -4.39 -13.34
C ILE A 32 5.69 -3.39 -14.47
N ILE A 33 5.02 -3.57 -15.61
CA ILE A 33 5.14 -2.68 -16.77
C ILE A 33 4.71 -1.26 -16.42
N SER A 34 3.66 -1.11 -15.61
CA SER A 34 3.20 0.21 -15.15
C SER A 34 4.28 0.92 -14.37
N GLY A 35 4.91 0.27 -13.39
CA GLY A 35 5.99 0.90 -12.61
C GLY A 35 7.22 1.25 -13.45
N LEU A 36 7.59 0.42 -14.43
CA LEU A 36 8.67 0.75 -15.38
C LEU A 36 8.37 1.98 -16.25
N ARG A 37 7.09 2.34 -16.42
CA ARG A 37 6.64 3.47 -17.26
C ARG A 37 6.38 4.75 -16.48
N THR A 38 5.77 4.66 -15.29
CA THR A 38 5.14 5.82 -14.63
C THR A 38 6.11 6.67 -13.83
N CYS A 39 7.21 6.10 -13.34
CA CYS A 39 8.23 6.80 -12.56
C CYS A 39 9.40 5.84 -12.31
N ASP A 40 10.54 6.34 -11.83
CA ASP A 40 11.72 5.53 -11.45
C ASP A 40 11.47 4.64 -10.20
N ALA A 41 10.22 4.19 -10.01
CA ALA A 41 9.83 3.28 -8.95
C ALA A 41 10.63 2.00 -9.09
N ASN A 42 11.35 1.65 -8.03
CA ASN A 42 12.15 0.44 -8.00
C ASN A 42 11.24 -0.80 -8.02
N VAL A 43 10.95 -1.30 -9.23
CA VAL A 43 10.02 -2.40 -9.45
C VAL A 43 10.42 -3.69 -8.74
N SER A 44 11.70 -3.87 -8.41
CA SER A 44 12.18 -5.06 -7.70
C SER A 44 11.58 -5.19 -6.29
N ILE A 45 11.05 -4.10 -5.72
CA ILE A 45 10.40 -4.10 -4.40
C ILE A 45 9.10 -4.91 -4.42
N TYR A 46 8.34 -4.85 -5.52
CA TYR A 46 7.01 -5.46 -5.60
C TYR A 46 6.86 -6.50 -6.71
N ALA A 47 7.79 -6.61 -7.65
CA ALA A 47 7.83 -7.66 -8.68
C ALA A 47 8.15 -9.02 -8.05
N ASN A 48 7.19 -9.57 -7.31
CA ASN A 48 7.31 -10.83 -6.59
C ASN A 48 6.00 -11.60 -6.67
N THR A 49 6.07 -12.87 -7.07
CA THR A 49 4.91 -13.74 -7.28
C THR A 49 4.12 -14.03 -5.99
N LYS A 50 4.72 -13.78 -4.81
CA LYS A 50 4.02 -13.85 -3.51
C LYS A 50 2.97 -12.77 -3.33
N TYR A 51 3.09 -11.64 -4.04
CA TYR A 51 2.07 -10.60 -4.04
C TYR A 51 1.01 -10.89 -5.09
N ARG A 52 -0.25 -10.68 -4.74
CA ARG A 52 -1.31 -10.50 -5.73
C ARG A 52 -1.15 -9.16 -6.44
N ASP A 53 -1.73 -9.04 -7.62
CA ASP A 53 -1.72 -7.83 -8.45
C ASP A 53 -2.21 -6.59 -7.69
N ASN A 54 -3.25 -6.73 -6.87
CA ASN A 54 -3.77 -5.63 -6.06
C ASN A 54 -2.81 -5.20 -4.93
N GLN A 55 -2.02 -6.12 -4.35
CA GLN A 55 -0.94 -5.78 -3.41
C GLN A 55 0.19 -5.05 -4.14
N MET A 56 0.62 -5.56 -5.30
CA MET A 56 1.62 -4.90 -6.16
C MET A 56 1.20 -3.48 -6.50
N ARG A 57 -0.08 -3.26 -6.84
CA ARG A 57 -0.63 -1.94 -7.08
C ARG A 57 -0.50 -1.01 -5.88
N GLN A 58 -0.81 -1.46 -4.66
CA GLN A 58 -0.66 -0.62 -3.47
C GLN A 58 0.79 -0.24 -3.21
N ILE A 59 1.73 -1.17 -3.42
CA ILE A 59 3.17 -0.89 -3.25
C ILE A 59 3.64 0.09 -4.33
N ARG A 60 3.27 -0.13 -5.60
CA ARG A 60 3.58 0.79 -6.71
C ARG A 60 3.05 2.20 -6.45
N PHE A 61 1.80 2.34 -6.02
CA PHE A 61 1.23 3.65 -5.69
C PHE A 61 1.97 4.33 -4.53
N GLY A 62 2.42 3.57 -3.52
CA GLY A 62 3.24 4.15 -2.44
C GLY A 62 4.60 4.66 -2.94
N LEU A 63 5.27 3.90 -3.81
CA LEU A 63 6.52 4.32 -4.44
C LEU A 63 6.33 5.57 -5.31
N GLU A 64 5.24 5.62 -6.09
CA GLU A 64 4.85 6.79 -6.90
C GLU A 64 4.62 8.06 -6.05
N LYS A 65 4.12 7.88 -4.83
CA LYS A 65 3.89 8.96 -3.85
C LYS A 65 5.11 9.28 -3.00
N GLY A 66 6.18 8.49 -3.08
CA GLY A 66 7.37 8.65 -2.26
C GLY A 66 7.17 8.33 -0.78
N VAL A 67 6.15 7.54 -0.43
CA VAL A 67 5.94 7.08 0.95
C VAL A 67 6.75 5.82 1.25
N ASP A 68 7.05 5.59 2.52
CA ASP A 68 7.79 4.40 2.94
C ASP A 68 6.93 3.14 2.81
N VAL A 69 7.17 2.37 1.76
CA VAL A 69 6.44 1.11 1.52
C VAL A 69 6.91 -0.04 2.41
N SER A 70 8.05 0.09 3.10
CA SER A 70 8.61 -1.00 3.90
C SER A 70 7.72 -1.41 5.08
N CYS A 71 6.86 -0.50 5.55
CA CYS A 71 5.93 -0.77 6.66
C CYS A 71 4.71 -1.61 6.24
N TYR A 72 4.42 -1.75 4.94
CA TYR A 72 3.27 -2.53 4.46
C TYR A 72 3.54 -3.46 3.27
N ALA A 73 4.70 -3.38 2.62
CA ALA A 73 5.13 -4.31 1.59
C ALA A 73 5.53 -5.67 2.21
N ASP A 74 4.54 -6.37 2.76
CA ASP A 74 4.62 -7.73 3.26
C ASP A 74 3.39 -8.51 2.72
N PRO A 75 3.57 -9.69 2.08
CA PRO A 75 2.47 -10.51 1.58
C PRO A 75 1.42 -10.88 2.63
N LYS A 76 1.73 -10.80 3.93
CA LYS A 76 0.78 -11.01 5.04
C LYS A 76 -0.35 -9.99 5.07
N PHE A 77 -0.13 -8.76 4.59
CA PHE A 77 -1.20 -7.77 4.50
C PHE A 77 -2.07 -8.01 3.28
N LYS A 78 -3.39 -8.06 3.44
CA LYS A 78 -4.32 -7.97 2.32
C LYS A 78 -4.22 -6.58 1.68
N TRP A 79 -4.53 -6.48 0.39
CA TRP A 79 -4.48 -5.22 -0.34
C TRP A 79 -5.30 -4.08 0.31
N LYS A 80 -6.41 -4.39 0.98
CA LYS A 80 -7.20 -3.38 1.71
C LYS A 80 -6.50 -2.85 2.96
N GLN A 81 -5.73 -3.68 3.65
CA GLN A 81 -4.88 -3.26 4.76
C GLN A 81 -3.73 -2.39 4.25
N MET A 82 -3.04 -2.83 3.20
CA MET A 82 -2.02 -2.03 2.52
C MET A 82 -2.55 -0.67 2.06
N TRP A 83 -3.80 -0.62 1.57
CA TRP A 83 -4.46 0.63 1.21
C TRP A 83 -4.63 1.57 2.42
N GLN A 84 -5.12 1.08 3.57
CA GLN A 84 -5.23 1.92 4.77
C GLN A 84 -3.88 2.41 5.27
N ILE A 85 -2.84 1.58 5.20
CA ILE A 85 -1.49 2.00 5.63
C ILE A 85 -0.94 3.06 4.66
N ARG A 86 -1.03 2.84 3.34
CA ARG A 86 -0.62 3.83 2.33
C ARG A 86 -1.31 5.17 2.51
N GLU A 87 -2.65 5.18 2.65
CA GLU A 87 -3.41 6.43 2.86
C GLU A 87 -3.00 7.14 4.15
N GLY A 88 -2.64 6.40 5.20
CA GLY A 88 -2.14 6.98 6.44
C GLY A 88 -0.81 7.70 6.23
N LEU A 89 0.14 7.05 5.54
CA LEU A 89 1.41 7.66 5.18
C LEU A 89 1.23 8.90 4.30
N GLU A 90 0.36 8.83 3.28
CA GLU A 90 0.03 9.96 2.41
C GLU A 90 -0.62 11.12 3.18
N SER A 91 -1.35 10.82 4.27
CA SER A 91 -1.96 11.80 5.17
C SER A 91 -1.01 12.29 6.28
N GLY A 92 0.20 11.73 6.38
CA GLY A 92 1.19 12.10 7.39
C GLY A 92 0.88 11.63 8.82
N VAL A 93 0.02 10.61 9.01
CA VAL A 93 -0.26 10.06 10.34
C VAL A 93 0.68 8.92 10.69
N ASP A 94 0.86 8.66 11.98
CA ASP A 94 1.69 7.56 12.46
C ASP A 94 1.02 6.20 12.22
N VAL A 95 1.44 5.52 11.16
CA VAL A 95 0.91 4.21 10.79
C VAL A 95 1.41 3.09 11.69
N SER A 96 2.47 3.30 12.49
CA SER A 96 3.00 2.25 13.37
C SER A 96 1.98 1.80 14.44
N ILE A 97 0.99 2.64 14.72
CA ILE A 97 -0.14 2.36 15.62
C ILE A 97 -1.04 1.23 15.09
N TYR A 98 -1.16 1.07 13.76
CA TYR A 98 -2.12 0.12 13.17
C TYR A 98 -1.58 -0.72 12.02
N ALA A 99 -0.33 -0.55 11.60
CA ALA A 99 0.31 -1.36 10.56
C ALA A 99 0.70 -2.76 11.10
N ASP A 100 -0.28 -3.51 11.61
CA ASP A 100 -0.16 -4.89 12.06
C ASP A 100 -1.19 -5.75 11.28
N PRO A 101 -0.77 -6.87 10.64
CA PRO A 101 -1.69 -7.76 9.92
C PRO A 101 -2.85 -8.31 10.76
N LYS A 102 -2.78 -8.24 12.10
CA LYS A 102 -3.86 -8.63 13.02
C LYS A 102 -5.09 -7.71 12.91
N PHE A 103 -4.91 -6.44 12.58
CA PHE A 103 -6.05 -5.54 12.36
C PHE A 103 -6.71 -5.83 11.03
N SER A 104 -8.03 -5.97 11.00
CA SER A 104 -8.80 -5.90 9.76
C SER A 104 -8.68 -4.53 9.08
N ASP A 105 -8.97 -4.46 7.77
CA ASP A 105 -9.00 -3.20 7.03
C ASP A 105 -10.03 -2.20 7.61
N LEU A 106 -11.11 -2.70 8.22
CA LEU A 106 -12.11 -1.86 8.88
C LEU A 106 -11.60 -1.29 10.22
N GLN A 107 -10.85 -2.06 11.01
CA GLN A 107 -10.18 -1.54 12.22
C GLN A 107 -9.13 -0.49 11.84
N MET A 108 -8.27 -0.79 10.85
CA MET A 108 -7.28 0.17 10.34
C MET A 108 -7.95 1.46 9.84
N ASN A 109 -9.12 1.37 9.20
CA ASN A 109 -9.88 2.54 8.78
C ASN A 109 -10.35 3.40 9.95
N ALA A 110 -10.88 2.78 11.01
CA ALA A 110 -11.32 3.49 12.21
C ALA A 110 -10.15 4.21 12.91
N ILE A 111 -9.02 3.53 13.05
CA ILE A 111 -7.79 4.09 13.66
C ILE A 111 -7.25 5.24 12.79
N ARG A 112 -7.06 5.00 11.48
CA ARG A 112 -6.56 6.02 10.54
C ARG A 112 -7.42 7.28 10.54
N ILE A 113 -8.74 7.16 10.50
CA ILE A 113 -9.64 8.34 10.53
C ILE A 113 -9.50 9.09 11.86
N GLY A 114 -9.37 8.39 12.98
CA GLY A 114 -9.13 9.03 14.28
C GLY A 114 -7.84 9.84 14.29
N LEU A 115 -6.74 9.25 13.80
CA LEU A 115 -5.45 9.95 13.69
C LEU A 115 -5.52 11.17 12.77
N VAL A 116 -6.17 11.05 11.60
CA VAL A 116 -6.33 12.18 10.65
C VAL A 116 -7.14 13.32 11.28
N LYS A 117 -8.07 13.01 12.18
CA LYS A 117 -8.85 14.00 12.94
C LYS A 117 -8.14 14.53 14.19
N GLY A 118 -6.89 14.11 14.44
CA GLY A 118 -6.12 14.53 15.60
C GLY A 118 -6.56 13.91 16.93
N LEU A 119 -7.28 12.78 16.89
CA LEU A 119 -7.65 12.02 18.09
C LEU A 119 -6.48 11.14 18.55
N ASP A 120 -6.47 10.81 19.84
CA ASP A 120 -5.59 9.78 20.40
C ASP A 120 -6.10 8.38 20.02
N ALA A 121 -5.91 8.00 18.75
CA ALA A 121 -6.38 6.71 18.26
C ALA A 121 -5.60 5.51 18.84
N ALA A 122 -4.42 5.74 19.42
CA ALA A 122 -3.67 4.70 20.12
C ALA A 122 -4.45 4.15 21.33
N SER A 123 -5.29 4.98 21.97
CA SER A 123 -6.12 4.59 23.11
C SER A 123 -7.13 3.46 22.82
N TYR A 124 -7.51 3.25 21.55
CA TYR A 124 -8.45 2.22 21.14
C TYR A 124 -7.92 1.30 20.03
N ALA A 125 -6.64 1.42 19.68
CA ALA A 125 -5.98 0.58 18.67
C ALA A 125 -5.61 -0.80 19.25
N ASP A 126 -6.62 -1.64 19.49
CA ASP A 126 -6.45 -3.02 19.95
C ASP A 126 -7.09 -4.00 18.95
N PRO A 127 -6.34 -4.97 18.39
CA PRO A 127 -6.87 -5.95 17.45
C PRO A 127 -8.05 -6.78 17.98
N GLU A 128 -8.19 -6.91 19.30
CA GLU A 128 -9.29 -7.62 19.95
C GLU A 128 -10.59 -6.80 19.99
N ILE A 129 -10.52 -5.47 19.81
CA ILE A 129 -11.69 -4.58 19.73
C ILE A 129 -12.26 -4.62 18.31
N GLY A 130 -13.54 -4.99 18.18
CA GLY A 130 -14.20 -5.05 16.87
C GLY A 130 -14.27 -3.67 16.17
N SER A 131 -14.23 -3.66 14.83
CA SER A 131 -14.25 -2.41 14.05
C SER A 131 -15.48 -1.53 14.31
N PHE A 132 -16.62 -2.15 14.67
CA PHE A 132 -17.83 -1.41 15.03
C PHE A 132 -17.66 -0.65 16.35
N GLU A 133 -17.07 -1.29 17.35
CA GLU A 133 -16.78 -0.69 18.66
C GLU A 133 -15.73 0.42 18.52
N MET A 134 -14.65 0.20 17.76
CA MET A 134 -13.67 1.25 17.46
C MET A 134 -14.33 2.48 16.81
N LYS A 135 -15.28 2.26 15.90
CA LYS A 135 -16.02 3.35 15.26
C LYS A 135 -16.83 4.15 16.29
N GLN A 136 -17.49 3.47 17.23
CA GLN A 136 -18.25 4.13 18.30
C GLN A 136 -17.34 4.91 19.25
N ILE A 137 -16.21 4.33 19.67
CA ILE A 137 -15.22 5.02 20.51
C ILE A 137 -14.74 6.29 19.81
N ARG A 138 -14.29 6.16 18.55
CA ARG A 138 -13.88 7.31 17.73
C ARG A 138 -14.96 8.39 17.65
N GLU A 139 -16.21 8.03 17.34
CA GLU A 139 -17.31 9.00 17.22
C GLU A 139 -17.57 9.74 18.54
N SER A 140 -17.54 9.04 19.68
CA SER A 140 -17.69 9.69 20.99
C SER A 140 -16.52 10.64 21.33
N MET A 141 -15.29 10.31 20.92
CA MET A 141 -14.13 11.19 21.07
C MET A 141 -14.24 12.44 20.19
N GLU A 142 -14.73 12.30 18.96
CA GLU A 142 -14.96 13.44 18.05
C GLU A 142 -16.01 14.41 18.61
N GLU A 143 -17.10 13.88 19.16
CA GLU A 143 -18.14 14.67 19.81
C GLU A 143 -17.62 15.40 21.05
N ALA A 144 -16.75 14.75 21.84
CA ALA A 144 -16.14 15.36 23.01
C ALA A 144 -15.14 16.47 22.64
N ALA A 145 -14.38 16.30 21.55
CA ALA A 145 -13.43 17.30 21.05
C ALA A 145 -14.10 18.51 20.38
N SER A 146 -15.38 18.39 20.01
CA SER A 146 -16.15 19.46 19.36
C SER A 146 -16.84 20.41 20.35
N LYS A 147 -16.66 20.21 21.67
CA LYS A 147 -17.23 21.02 22.75
C LYS A 147 -16.17 21.89 23.41
#